data_AF-A0A8J8AFS2-F1
#
_entry.id   AF-A0A8J8AFS2-F1
#
_cell.length_a   1.000
_cell.length_b   1.000
_cell.length_c   1.000
_cell.angle_alpha   90.00
_cell.angle_beta   90.00
_cell.angle_gamma   90.00
#
_symmetry.space_group_name_H-M   'P 1'
#
loop_
_entity.id
_entity.type
_entity.pdbx_description
1 polymer ?
#
loop_
_entity_poly.entity_id
_entity_poly.type
_entity_poly.pdbx_seq_one_letter_code
_entity_poly.pdbx_strand_id
1 'polypeptide(L)'
;MRKLAVLILTVLLIAPTVGLASAADDPQPLFDIDFVIKASPAQVNGSEVWLATFKVHAVLKDPAYRAYFEGLAANNSTMAEEEFRDFVRQLIYENLKDNFEKRFEAANISSTIYLPEGGPVRVLDNWSASVTFVVSNFLVSDDGKVLRCPLSGPMDFVFKGHVFDYSWKKMTLILPKDYEVKNLAPKPDDFTDGVAIWTDGDYIPLIELYTPVYTFVRFLNSTHKTIEMRYDPGEGYVQFNATFTGANASESTLNYLIKSFRGTMDVISIDSLQKNGSIVVIGIARPEVSYRETSNEKIWQAVLKLPGRFDEIHVYGGTYQLAPDNTVIITVTEKKQNYLPYLWGGLVLALVAGIVVYKKRRSSGRPAGDGEGTSPETGGESAPEEESGGE
;
A
#
# COMPACT_ATOMS: atom_id res chain seq x y z
N MET A 1 43.30 7.86 64.60
CA MET A 1 43.30 7.26 63.24
C MET A 1 42.00 6.54 62.89
N ARG A 2 41.46 5.62 63.72
CA ARG A 2 40.18 4.93 63.43
C ARG A 2 38.98 5.85 63.16
N LYS A 3 38.83 6.95 63.91
CA LYS A 3 37.73 7.91 63.71
C LYS A 3 37.82 8.72 62.41
N LEU A 4 39.04 8.97 61.91
CA LEU A 4 39.29 9.69 60.66
C LEU A 4 39.06 8.77 59.44
N ALA A 5 39.47 7.50 59.55
CA ALA A 5 39.23 6.48 58.55
C ALA A 5 37.72 6.20 58.38
N VAL A 6 36.96 6.18 59.48
CA VAL A 6 35.49 6.06 59.43
C VAL A 6 34.88 7.26 58.71
N LEU A 7 35.30 8.50 59.02
CA LEU A 7 34.74 9.69 58.39
C LEU A 7 35.06 9.76 56.87
N ILE A 8 36.26 9.36 56.46
CA ILE A 8 36.63 9.24 55.04
C ILE A 8 35.81 8.14 54.36
N LEU A 9 35.60 7.00 55.01
CA LEU A 9 34.79 5.91 54.48
C LEU A 9 33.31 6.31 54.36
N THR A 10 32.77 7.05 55.33
CA THR A 10 31.39 7.56 55.28
C THR A 10 31.24 8.60 54.17
N VAL A 11 32.22 9.48 53.98
CA VAL A 11 32.22 10.45 52.86
C VAL A 11 32.34 9.74 51.51
N LEU A 12 33.20 8.70 51.39
CA LEU A 12 33.32 7.90 50.16
C LEU A 12 32.11 6.98 49.89
N LEU A 13 31.35 6.60 50.93
CA LEU A 13 30.12 5.82 50.80
C LEU A 13 28.89 6.70 50.54
N ILE A 14 28.91 7.97 50.95
CA ILE A 14 27.82 8.93 50.71
C ILE A 14 28.05 9.72 49.42
N ALA A 15 29.29 10.01 49.01
CA ALA A 15 29.60 10.73 47.76
C ALA A 15 28.97 10.13 46.48
N PRO A 16 28.80 8.80 46.31
CA PRO A 16 28.08 8.23 45.18
C PRO A 16 26.56 8.39 45.29
N THR A 17 26.03 8.63 46.50
CA THR A 17 24.59 8.80 46.74
C THR A 17 24.10 10.25 46.61
N VAL A 18 25.01 11.23 46.50
CA VAL A 18 24.69 12.63 46.19
C VAL A 18 24.98 12.99 44.72
N GLY A 19 25.39 12.01 43.92
CA GLY A 19 25.65 12.13 42.47
C GLY A 19 24.56 11.53 41.58
N LEU A 20 23.40 11.19 42.16
CA LEU A 20 22.14 11.03 41.44
C LEU A 20 21.21 12.08 42.03
N ALA A 21 21.41 13.33 41.60
CA ALA A 21 20.28 14.24 41.59
C ALA A 21 19.19 13.50 40.80
N SER A 22 18.13 13.12 41.50
CA SER A 22 16.81 12.97 40.90
C SER A 22 16.71 14.01 39.80
N ALA A 23 16.45 13.55 38.57
CA ALA A 23 16.04 14.44 37.49
C ALA A 23 15.06 15.45 38.09
N ALA A 24 15.42 16.72 38.00
CA ALA A 24 14.48 17.77 38.33
C ALA A 24 13.39 17.64 37.27
N ASP A 25 12.15 17.38 37.68
CA ASP A 25 10.93 17.45 36.84
C ASP A 25 10.67 18.91 36.35
N ASP A 26 11.74 19.66 36.08
CA ASP A 26 11.72 21.06 35.70
C ASP A 26 11.90 21.14 34.18
N PRO A 27 10.91 21.71 33.45
CA PRO A 27 11.00 21.88 32.02
C PRO A 27 12.16 22.83 31.66
N GLN A 28 12.83 22.57 30.54
CA GLN A 28 13.93 23.43 30.10
C GLN A 28 13.49 24.92 29.99
N PRO A 29 14.30 25.86 30.52
CA PRO A 29 13.85 27.25 30.69
C PRO A 29 14.06 28.13 29.46
N LEU A 30 14.76 27.65 28.43
CA LEU A 30 15.34 28.49 27.39
C LEU A 30 14.45 28.68 26.18
N PHE A 31 13.79 27.62 25.73
CA PHE A 31 13.09 27.60 24.46
C PHE A 31 11.62 27.22 24.61
N ASP A 32 10.80 27.71 23.71
CA ASP A 32 9.54 27.08 23.34
C ASP A 32 9.82 26.21 22.11
N ILE A 33 9.49 24.92 22.19
CA ILE A 33 9.88 23.93 21.19
C ILE A 33 8.65 23.26 20.59
N ASP A 34 8.58 23.20 19.26
CA ASP A 34 7.62 22.40 18.52
C ASP A 34 8.33 21.37 17.64
N PHE A 35 7.82 20.14 17.62
CA PHE A 35 8.31 19.03 16.81
C PHE A 35 7.37 18.71 15.66
N VAL A 36 7.95 18.48 14.49
CA VAL A 36 7.32 17.73 13.40
C VAL A 36 8.23 16.57 13.03
N ILE A 37 7.72 15.35 13.22
CA ILE A 37 8.41 14.11 12.92
C ILE A 37 7.65 13.44 11.77
N LYS A 38 8.33 13.17 10.66
CA LYS A 38 7.76 12.44 9.53
C LYS A 38 8.49 11.11 9.36
N ALA A 39 7.77 10.01 9.55
CA ALA A 39 8.29 8.67 9.37
C ALA A 39 7.99 8.14 7.96
N SER A 40 8.97 7.54 7.29
CA SER A 40 8.79 6.92 5.98
C SER A 40 9.79 5.81 5.72
N PRO A 41 9.40 4.74 5.01
CA PRO A 41 10.34 3.74 4.54
C PRO A 41 11.20 4.33 3.42
N ALA A 42 12.47 3.94 3.38
CA ALA A 42 13.40 4.29 2.32
C ALA A 42 14.25 3.06 1.93
N GLN A 43 14.71 3.02 0.69
CA GLN A 43 15.63 1.98 0.23
C GLN A 43 17.07 2.50 0.35
N VAL A 44 17.87 1.88 1.21
CA VAL A 44 19.29 2.21 1.39
C VAL A 44 20.10 0.95 1.13
N ASN A 45 20.96 0.96 0.12
CA ASN A 45 21.79 -0.18 -0.28
C ASN A 45 21.01 -1.49 -0.51
N GLY A 46 19.79 -1.38 -1.07
CA GLY A 46 18.92 -2.53 -1.35
C GLY A 46 18.20 -3.10 -0.14
N SER A 47 18.33 -2.49 1.03
CA SER A 47 17.56 -2.83 2.24
C SER A 47 16.55 -1.74 2.56
N GLU A 48 15.36 -2.13 2.99
CA GLU A 48 14.35 -1.20 3.50
C GLU A 48 14.76 -0.71 4.89
N VAL A 49 14.93 0.60 5.02
CA VAL A 49 15.33 1.29 6.24
C VAL A 49 14.30 2.36 6.54
N TRP A 50 13.85 2.43 7.78
CA TRP A 50 12.89 3.45 8.22
C TRP A 50 13.58 4.73 8.62
N LEU A 51 13.27 5.81 7.92
CA LEU A 51 13.80 7.14 8.20
C LEU A 51 12.75 7.99 8.92
N ALA A 52 13.19 8.81 9.86
CA ALA A 52 12.40 9.93 10.38
C ALA A 52 13.09 11.25 10.08
N THR A 53 12.36 12.15 9.42
CA THR A 53 12.75 13.55 9.32
C THR A 53 12.23 14.30 10.54
N PHE A 54 13.15 14.89 11.29
CA PHE A 54 12.84 15.80 12.39
C PHE A 54 12.91 17.23 11.88
N LYS A 55 11.87 18.01 12.18
CA LYS A 55 11.88 19.47 12.06
C LYS A 55 11.46 20.03 13.40
N VAL A 56 12.41 20.67 14.08
CA VAL A 56 12.21 21.29 15.39
C VAL A 56 12.16 22.80 15.19
N HIS A 57 11.10 23.43 15.63
CA HIS A 57 11.03 24.89 15.72
C HIS A 57 11.32 25.29 17.16
N ALA A 58 12.33 26.12 17.36
CA ALA A 58 12.74 26.59 18.68
C ALA A 58 12.65 28.12 18.73
N VAL A 59 11.93 28.66 19.71
CA VAL A 59 11.81 30.09 19.95
C VAL A 59 12.45 30.39 21.30
N LEU A 60 13.44 31.29 21.33
CA LEU A 60 14.08 31.69 22.59
C LEU A 60 13.08 32.45 23.47
N LYS A 61 12.73 31.89 24.64
CA LYS A 61 11.79 32.49 25.60
C LYS A 61 12.48 33.13 26.80
N ASP A 62 13.70 32.70 27.14
CA ASP A 62 14.42 33.22 28.29
C ASP A 62 14.76 34.72 28.12
N PRO A 63 14.27 35.60 29.01
CA PRO A 63 14.46 37.05 28.85
C PRO A 63 15.92 37.50 28.89
N ALA A 64 16.78 36.83 29.67
CA ALA A 64 18.17 37.23 29.81
C ALA A 64 18.97 36.90 28.53
N TYR A 65 18.75 35.71 27.96
CA TYR A 65 19.34 35.33 26.68
C TYR A 65 18.78 36.14 25.53
N ARG A 66 17.49 36.50 25.54
CA ARG A 66 16.93 37.42 24.54
C ARG A 66 17.64 38.78 24.58
N ALA A 67 17.76 39.39 25.75
CA ALA A 67 18.47 40.66 25.92
C ALA A 67 19.95 40.58 25.49
N TYR A 68 20.60 39.44 25.75
CA TYR A 68 21.97 39.17 25.30
C TYR A 68 22.09 39.21 23.77
N PHE A 69 21.27 38.45 23.05
CA PHE A 69 21.31 38.40 21.59
C PHE A 69 20.85 39.71 20.95
N GLU A 70 19.86 40.41 21.53
CA GLU A 70 19.46 41.76 21.10
C GLU A 70 20.61 42.76 21.25
N GLY A 71 21.35 42.71 22.37
CA GLY A 71 22.52 43.53 22.60
C GLY A 71 23.67 43.23 21.62
N LEU A 72 23.86 41.98 21.25
CA LEU A 72 24.84 41.60 20.21
C LEU A 72 24.41 42.11 18.84
N ALA A 73 23.13 41.92 18.47
CA ALA A 73 22.61 42.32 17.17
C ALA A 73 22.64 43.84 16.95
N ALA A 74 22.47 44.62 18.03
CA ALA A 74 22.61 46.07 17.98
C ALA A 74 24.02 46.51 17.54
N ASN A 75 25.05 45.70 17.79
CA ASN A 75 26.43 45.98 17.42
C ASN A 75 26.82 45.30 16.10
N ASN A 76 26.46 44.03 15.91
CA ASN A 76 26.76 43.24 14.72
C ASN A 76 25.71 42.12 14.56
N SER A 77 24.76 42.33 13.66
CA SER A 77 23.67 41.39 13.40
C SER A 77 24.17 40.04 12.88
N THR A 78 25.16 40.01 11.98
CA THR A 78 25.70 38.77 11.42
C THR A 78 26.36 37.91 12.49
N MET A 79 27.18 38.52 13.35
CA MET A 79 27.83 37.81 14.45
C MET A 79 26.80 37.29 15.46
N ALA A 80 25.77 38.07 15.76
CA ALA A 80 24.70 37.66 16.67
C ALA A 80 23.91 36.47 16.12
N GLU A 81 23.64 36.43 14.81
CA GLU A 81 23.00 35.29 14.15
C GLU A 81 23.88 34.04 14.17
N GLU A 82 25.19 34.16 13.94
CA GLU A 82 26.12 33.04 14.01
C GLU A 82 26.21 32.46 15.42
N GLU A 83 26.30 33.33 16.43
CA GLU A 83 26.34 32.92 17.82
C GLU A 83 25.02 32.29 18.27
N PHE A 84 23.89 32.83 17.83
CA PHE A 84 22.58 32.23 18.09
C PHE A 84 22.43 30.87 17.39
N ARG A 85 22.94 30.73 16.16
CA ARG A 85 22.96 29.45 15.43
C ARG A 85 23.72 28.38 16.22
N ASP A 86 24.90 28.73 16.72
CA ASP A 86 25.73 27.83 17.52
C ASP A 86 25.09 27.47 18.86
N PHE A 87 24.45 28.45 19.52
CA PHE A 87 23.69 28.25 20.74
C PHE A 87 22.54 27.27 20.53
N VAL A 88 21.74 27.44 19.47
CA VAL A 88 20.66 26.52 19.12
C VAL A 88 21.20 25.14 18.74
N ARG A 89 22.30 25.06 17.98
CA ARG A 89 22.91 23.77 17.61
C ARG A 89 23.29 22.97 18.85
N GLN A 90 24.01 23.59 19.79
CA GLN A 90 24.46 22.91 21.01
C GLN A 90 23.28 22.47 21.90
N LEU A 91 22.28 23.34 22.06
CA LEU A 91 21.22 23.09 23.04
C LEU A 91 20.05 22.26 22.49
N ILE A 92 19.74 22.39 21.20
CA ILE A 92 18.64 21.65 20.57
C ILE A 92 19.17 20.40 19.89
N TYR A 93 20.09 20.56 18.92
CA TYR A 93 20.53 19.45 18.08
C TYR A 93 21.44 18.46 18.83
N GLU A 94 22.51 18.93 19.47
CA GLU A 94 23.45 18.02 20.14
C GLU A 94 22.79 17.28 21.32
N ASN A 95 21.91 17.95 22.07
CA ASN A 95 21.13 17.28 23.12
C ASN A 95 20.22 16.18 22.56
N LEU A 96 19.50 16.44 21.47
CA LEU A 96 18.69 15.39 20.81
C LEU A 96 19.54 14.25 20.28
N LYS A 97 20.66 14.58 19.64
CA LYS A 97 21.63 13.59 19.12
C LYS A 97 22.14 12.69 20.26
N ASP A 98 22.58 13.26 21.37
CA ASP A 98 23.09 12.50 22.51
C ASP A 98 22.02 11.60 23.13
N ASN A 99 20.77 12.10 23.25
CA ASN A 99 19.64 11.27 23.67
C ASN A 99 19.42 10.10 22.72
N PHE A 100 19.45 10.34 21.41
CA PHE A 100 19.19 9.32 20.39
C PHE A 100 20.31 8.28 20.34
N GLU A 101 21.57 8.70 20.36
CA GLU A 101 22.73 7.81 20.34
C GLU A 101 22.71 6.84 21.54
N LYS A 102 22.47 7.34 22.76
CA LYS A 102 22.33 6.50 23.96
C LYS A 102 21.21 5.47 23.83
N ARG A 103 20.07 5.86 23.26
CA ARG A 103 18.89 4.98 23.09
C ARG A 103 19.12 3.91 22.05
N PHE A 104 19.74 4.27 20.93
CA PHE A 104 20.14 3.31 19.90
C PHE A 104 21.20 2.33 20.41
N GLU A 105 22.19 2.82 21.16
CA GLU A 105 23.20 1.97 21.82
C GLU A 105 22.56 1.00 22.80
N ALA A 106 21.66 1.48 23.67
CA ALA A 106 20.94 0.64 24.63
C ALA A 106 20.05 -0.42 23.95
N ALA A 107 19.51 -0.11 22.76
CA ALA A 107 18.73 -1.04 21.95
C ALA A 107 19.60 -1.95 21.05
N ASN A 108 20.92 -1.78 21.04
CA ASN A 108 21.85 -2.46 20.14
C ASN A 108 21.47 -2.31 18.65
N ILE A 109 21.03 -1.12 18.26
CA ILE A 109 20.63 -0.76 16.89
C ILE A 109 21.64 0.25 16.35
N SER A 110 22.27 -0.06 15.23
CA SER A 110 23.08 0.93 14.50
C SER A 110 22.15 1.98 13.89
N SER A 111 22.44 3.27 14.09
CA SER A 111 21.69 4.37 13.47
C SER A 111 22.64 5.36 12.80
N THR A 112 22.10 6.19 11.93
CA THR A 112 22.84 7.28 11.28
C THR A 112 21.98 8.52 11.26
N ILE A 113 22.56 9.64 11.68
CA ILE A 113 21.93 10.96 11.62
C ILE A 113 22.49 11.69 10.40
N TYR A 114 21.62 12.05 9.48
CA TYR A 114 21.94 12.80 8.28
C TYR A 114 21.57 14.27 8.47
N LEU A 115 22.48 15.16 8.08
CA LEU A 115 22.32 16.60 8.19
C LEU A 115 22.11 17.22 6.81
N PRO A 116 21.30 18.28 6.70
CA PRO A 116 21.18 19.04 5.46
C PRO A 116 22.47 19.81 5.15
N GLU A 117 22.60 20.21 3.89
CA GLU A 117 23.68 21.08 3.44
C GLU A 117 23.66 22.41 4.21
N GLY A 118 24.80 22.84 4.74
CA GLY A 118 24.92 24.01 5.62
C GLY A 118 24.71 23.74 7.11
N GLY A 119 24.40 22.50 7.50
CA GLY A 119 24.24 22.08 8.89
C GLY A 119 22.78 22.12 9.39
N PRO A 120 22.51 21.62 10.60
CA PRO A 120 21.15 21.32 11.04
C PRO A 120 20.32 22.56 11.38
N VAL A 121 20.94 23.72 11.63
CA VAL A 121 20.27 24.91 12.17
C VAL A 121 20.14 26.01 11.12
N ARG A 122 18.90 26.46 10.92
CA ARG A 122 18.58 27.70 10.20
C ARG A 122 17.97 28.71 11.16
N VAL A 123 18.66 29.83 11.37
CA VAL A 123 18.15 30.96 12.15
C VAL A 123 17.03 31.65 11.38
N LEU A 124 16.00 32.06 12.11
CA LEU A 124 14.82 32.75 11.64
C LEU A 124 14.67 34.07 12.42
N ASP A 125 13.63 34.83 12.12
CA ASP A 125 13.36 36.08 12.81
C ASP A 125 13.03 35.89 14.30
N ASN A 126 13.18 36.97 15.07
CA ASN A 126 12.75 37.05 16.47
C ASN A 126 13.42 36.02 17.41
N TRP A 127 14.71 35.77 17.20
CA TRP A 127 15.49 34.76 17.95
C TRP A 127 14.79 33.40 17.97
N SER A 128 14.34 32.99 16.80
CA SER A 128 13.81 31.66 16.56
C SER A 128 14.68 30.92 15.55
N ALA A 129 14.58 29.59 15.54
CA ALA A 129 15.34 28.75 14.63
C ALA A 129 14.53 27.53 14.21
N SER A 130 14.92 26.97 13.08
CA SER A 130 14.48 25.65 12.63
C SER A 130 15.68 24.72 12.63
N VAL A 131 15.57 23.60 13.35
CA VAL A 131 16.55 22.53 13.39
C VAL A 131 16.03 21.34 12.60
N THR A 132 16.73 20.93 11.55
CA THR A 132 16.31 19.84 10.67
C THR A 132 17.39 18.78 10.53
N PHE A 133 17.02 17.52 10.66
CA PHE A 133 17.90 16.36 10.45
C PHE A 133 17.06 15.11 10.17
N VAL A 134 17.71 14.05 9.69
CA VAL A 134 17.07 12.76 9.40
C VAL A 134 17.75 11.66 10.19
N VAL A 135 16.99 10.76 10.80
CA VAL A 135 17.50 9.63 11.57
C VAL A 135 17.11 8.32 10.88
N SER A 136 18.07 7.41 10.68
CA SER A 136 17.79 6.05 10.20
C SER A 136 17.42 5.08 11.31
N ASN A 137 16.76 3.99 10.94
CA ASN A 137 16.24 2.98 11.86
C ASN A 137 15.30 3.57 12.92
N PHE A 138 14.50 4.56 12.52
CA PHE A 138 13.52 5.19 13.40
C PHE A 138 12.39 4.22 13.79
N LEU A 139 12.06 3.28 12.90
CA LEU A 139 11.14 2.17 13.17
C LEU A 139 11.84 0.86 12.80
N VAL A 140 11.91 -0.08 13.74
CA VAL A 140 12.58 -1.37 13.55
C VAL A 140 11.62 -2.50 13.88
N SER A 141 11.74 -3.62 13.15
CA SER A 141 10.94 -4.81 13.40
C SER A 141 11.85 -5.98 13.75
N ASP A 142 11.66 -6.55 14.94
CA ASP A 142 12.37 -7.75 15.38
C ASP A 142 11.70 -9.04 14.87
N ASP A 143 10.39 -8.99 14.65
CA ASP A 143 9.54 -10.15 14.34
C ASP A 143 8.94 -10.14 12.93
N GLY A 144 9.20 -9.09 12.15
CA GLY A 144 8.63 -8.83 10.82
C GLY A 144 7.14 -8.44 10.83
N LYS A 145 6.51 -8.34 12.00
CA LYS A 145 5.07 -8.10 12.16
C LYS A 145 4.79 -6.71 12.70
N VAL A 146 5.61 -6.24 13.63
CA VAL A 146 5.44 -4.96 14.30
C VAL A 146 6.71 -4.13 14.12
N LEU A 147 6.52 -2.89 13.67
CA LEU A 147 7.52 -1.85 13.65
C LEU A 147 7.44 -1.03 14.94
N ARG A 148 8.58 -0.79 15.58
CA ARG A 148 8.69 -0.12 16.88
C ARG A 148 9.71 1.00 16.85
N CYS A 149 9.41 2.12 17.51
CA CYS A 149 10.38 3.19 17.67
C CYS A 149 11.32 2.91 18.87
N PRO A 150 12.64 2.81 18.66
CA PRO A 150 13.60 2.59 19.75
C PRO A 150 13.86 3.88 20.57
N LEU A 151 13.43 5.04 20.07
CA LEU A 151 13.66 6.33 20.72
C LEU A 151 12.64 6.67 21.82
N SER A 152 11.62 5.84 22.01
CA SER A 152 10.49 6.14 22.89
C SER A 152 10.87 6.30 24.37
N GLY A 153 10.37 7.36 25.01
CA GLY A 153 10.57 7.69 26.42
C GLY A 153 10.99 9.14 26.67
N PRO A 154 11.19 9.54 27.94
CA PRO A 154 11.57 10.90 28.36
C PRO A 154 12.91 11.35 27.78
N MET A 155 13.08 12.62 27.47
CA MET A 155 14.30 13.16 26.89
C MET A 155 14.97 14.15 27.84
N ASP A 156 16.30 14.07 27.94
CA ASP A 156 17.09 14.94 28.80
C ASP A 156 17.54 16.20 28.05
N PHE A 157 17.51 17.35 28.73
CA PHE A 157 18.08 18.61 28.25
C PHE A 157 19.18 19.09 29.20
N VAL A 158 20.43 19.03 28.75
CA VAL A 158 21.61 19.41 29.54
C VAL A 158 22.03 20.84 29.25
N PHE A 159 21.99 21.69 30.28
CA PHE A 159 22.39 23.08 30.17
C PHE A 159 23.12 23.55 31.43
N LYS A 160 24.32 24.12 31.25
CA LYS A 160 25.19 24.62 32.34
C LYS A 160 25.43 23.59 33.47
N GLY A 161 25.53 22.30 33.12
CA GLY A 161 25.74 21.22 34.07
C GLY A 161 24.49 20.78 34.85
N HIS A 162 23.32 21.34 34.53
CA HIS A 162 22.03 20.90 35.03
C HIS A 162 21.30 20.07 33.97
N VAL A 163 20.53 19.07 34.41
CA VAL A 163 19.67 18.25 33.57
C VAL A 163 18.23 18.69 33.82
N PHE A 164 17.54 19.06 32.76
CA PHE A 164 16.13 19.45 32.71
C PHE A 164 15.37 18.46 31.83
N ASP A 165 14.04 18.51 31.88
CA ASP A 165 13.21 17.83 30.89
C ASP A 165 13.32 18.53 29.54
N TYR A 166 13.52 17.76 28.46
CA TYR A 166 13.47 18.26 27.09
C TYR A 166 12.00 18.50 26.71
N SER A 167 11.40 19.52 27.34
CA SER A 167 10.00 19.87 27.18
C SER A 167 9.72 20.59 25.86
N TRP A 168 8.63 20.22 25.21
CA TRP A 168 8.08 20.78 23.99
C TRP A 168 6.58 21.10 24.15
N LYS A 169 6.11 22.12 23.43
CA LYS A 169 4.72 22.57 23.45
C LYS A 169 3.84 21.74 22.53
N LYS A 170 4.34 21.36 21.37
CA LYS A 170 3.59 20.52 20.42
C LYS A 170 4.50 19.53 19.71
N MET A 171 4.05 18.28 19.61
CA MET A 171 4.66 17.26 18.76
C MET A 171 3.65 16.77 17.73
N THR A 172 4.00 16.85 16.45
CA THR A 172 3.23 16.31 15.34
C THR A 172 3.98 15.14 14.72
N LEU A 173 3.42 13.93 14.79
CA LEU A 173 3.93 12.74 14.14
C LEU A 173 3.12 12.45 12.89
N ILE A 174 3.78 12.39 11.74
CA ILE A 174 3.19 12.00 10.46
C ILE A 174 3.68 10.58 10.17
N LEU A 175 2.74 9.64 10.25
CA LEU A 175 2.98 8.22 9.98
C LEU A 175 2.95 7.93 8.47
N PRO A 176 3.63 6.87 8.02
CA PRO A 176 3.53 6.42 6.64
C PRO A 176 2.10 6.06 6.27
N LYS A 177 1.71 6.36 5.03
CA LYS A 177 0.47 5.83 4.46
C LYS A 177 0.52 4.31 4.44
N ASP A 178 -0.65 3.70 4.54
CA ASP A 178 -0.87 2.25 4.45
C ASP A 178 -0.45 1.40 5.66
N TYR A 179 0.04 2.01 6.74
CA TYR A 179 0.37 1.30 7.98
C TYR A 179 -0.74 1.45 9.01
N GLU A 180 -1.10 0.33 9.65
CA GLU A 180 -2.07 0.32 10.74
C GLU A 180 -1.35 0.60 12.07
N VAL A 181 -1.88 1.53 12.86
CA VAL A 181 -1.38 1.81 14.20
C VAL A 181 -1.75 0.66 15.12
N LYS A 182 -0.74 0.00 15.70
CA LYS A 182 -0.92 -0.97 16.78
C LYS A 182 -1.04 -0.25 18.12
N ASN A 183 -0.14 0.69 18.40
CA ASN A 183 -0.14 1.44 19.65
C ASN A 183 0.55 2.79 19.48
N LEU A 184 -0.06 3.82 20.08
CA LEU A 184 0.54 5.13 20.31
C LEU A 184 0.35 5.43 21.81
N ALA A 185 1.44 5.48 22.56
CA ALA A 185 1.39 5.71 23.99
C ALA A 185 2.36 6.83 24.43
N PRO A 186 1.92 7.80 25.24
CA PRO A 186 0.52 8.03 25.66
C PRO A 186 -0.39 8.34 24.47
N LYS A 187 -1.71 8.26 24.69
CA LYS A 187 -2.71 8.53 23.66
C LYS A 187 -2.54 9.97 23.16
N PRO A 188 -2.47 10.21 21.84
CA PRO A 188 -2.42 11.56 21.30
C PRO A 188 -3.68 12.36 21.62
N ASP A 189 -3.53 13.68 21.71
CA ASP A 189 -4.63 14.64 21.88
C ASP A 189 -5.54 14.66 20.66
N ASP A 190 -4.95 14.50 19.47
CA ASP A 190 -5.66 14.35 18.19
C ASP A 190 -4.97 13.29 17.31
N PHE A 191 -5.77 12.46 16.64
CA PHE A 191 -5.30 11.47 15.70
C PHE A 191 -6.27 11.29 14.53
N THR A 192 -5.87 11.80 13.38
CA THR A 192 -6.66 11.75 12.14
C THR A 192 -5.74 11.45 10.96
N ASP A 193 -6.14 10.51 10.09
CA ASP A 193 -5.45 10.17 8.83
C ASP A 193 -3.94 9.92 8.95
N GLY A 194 -3.51 9.24 10.02
CA GLY A 194 -2.09 8.93 10.25
C GLY A 194 -1.27 10.12 10.76
N VAL A 195 -1.90 11.23 11.14
CA VAL A 195 -1.27 12.36 11.80
C VAL A 195 -1.68 12.36 13.28
N ALA A 196 -0.71 12.18 14.17
CA ALA A 196 -0.91 12.19 15.61
C ALA A 196 -0.30 13.46 16.22
N ILE A 197 -1.01 14.08 17.15
CA ILE A 197 -0.61 15.33 17.80
C ILE A 197 -0.63 15.13 19.32
N TRP A 198 0.45 15.58 19.97
CA TRP A 198 0.52 15.73 21.42
C TRP A 198 0.90 17.17 21.76
N THR A 199 0.49 17.60 22.94
CA THR A 199 0.81 18.92 23.51
C THR A 199 1.47 18.78 24.88
N ASP A 200 2.32 19.75 25.22
CA ASP A 200 2.98 19.91 26.52
C ASP A 200 3.62 18.61 27.05
N GLY A 201 4.62 18.10 26.33
CA GLY A 201 5.32 16.86 26.69
C GLY A 201 6.85 17.00 26.68
N ASP A 202 7.53 15.96 27.12
CA ASP A 202 8.99 15.90 27.29
C ASP A 202 9.61 14.57 26.81
N TYR A 203 8.82 13.79 26.05
CA TYR A 203 9.16 12.43 25.64
C TYR A 203 9.02 12.25 24.12
N ILE A 204 9.61 11.19 23.58
CA ILE A 204 9.19 10.60 22.29
C ILE A 204 8.14 9.52 22.59
N PRO A 205 6.94 9.55 21.98
CA PRO A 205 5.91 8.56 22.28
C PRO A 205 6.35 7.14 21.90
N LEU A 206 5.77 6.14 22.56
CA LEU A 206 5.78 4.76 22.08
C LEU A 206 5.03 4.71 20.76
N ILE A 207 5.70 4.29 19.70
CA ILE A 207 5.12 4.14 18.36
C ILE A 207 5.26 2.68 17.95
N GLU A 208 4.13 1.98 17.83
CA GLU A 208 4.05 0.64 17.26
C GLU A 208 3.11 0.62 16.05
N LEU A 209 3.59 0.15 14.90
CA LEU A 209 2.81 -0.04 13.68
C LEU A 209 2.81 -1.50 13.27
N TYR A 210 1.69 -2.02 12.76
CA TYR A 210 1.70 -3.30 12.06
C TYR A 210 2.30 -3.15 10.66
N THR A 211 3.09 -4.14 10.24
CA THR A 211 3.57 -4.19 8.85
C THR A 211 2.38 -4.50 7.92
N PRO A 212 2.34 -3.93 6.70
CA PRO A 212 1.25 -4.16 5.75
C PRO A 212 1.08 -5.65 5.42
N VAL A 213 2.18 -6.39 5.35
CA VAL A 213 2.17 -7.84 5.17
C VAL A 213 1.46 -8.55 6.32
N TYR A 214 1.76 -8.17 7.56
CA TYR A 214 1.12 -8.79 8.72
C TYR A 214 -0.36 -8.42 8.84
N THR A 215 -0.74 -7.16 8.59
CA THR A 215 -2.14 -6.73 8.52
C THR A 215 -2.89 -7.50 7.43
N PHE A 216 -2.29 -7.66 6.24
CA PHE A 216 -2.86 -8.45 5.15
C PHE A 216 -3.07 -9.93 5.53
N VAL A 217 -2.08 -10.57 6.15
CA VAL A 217 -2.20 -11.96 6.60
C VAL A 217 -3.28 -12.10 7.68
N ARG A 218 -3.36 -11.16 8.64
CA ARG A 218 -4.45 -11.14 9.63
C ARG A 218 -5.82 -11.04 8.95
N PHE A 219 -5.96 -10.16 7.97
CA PHE A 219 -7.18 -10.02 7.17
C PHE A 219 -7.56 -11.34 6.49
N LEU A 220 -6.63 -11.97 5.76
CA LEU A 220 -6.88 -13.25 5.06
C LEU A 220 -7.28 -14.39 6.02
N ASN A 221 -6.70 -14.41 7.22
CA ASN A 221 -7.02 -15.41 8.25
C ASN A 221 -8.37 -15.16 8.93
N SER A 222 -8.82 -13.90 8.97
CA SER A 222 -10.11 -13.50 9.53
C SER A 222 -11.27 -13.56 8.54
N THR A 223 -11.01 -13.90 7.27
CA THR A 223 -12.02 -13.88 6.21
C THR A 223 -12.30 -15.26 5.64
N HIS A 224 -13.56 -15.50 5.31
CA HIS A 224 -13.96 -16.61 4.45
C HIS A 224 -13.84 -16.19 2.98
N LYS A 225 -13.19 -17.04 2.18
CA LYS A 225 -12.70 -16.73 0.83
C LYS A 225 -13.38 -17.62 -0.20
N THR A 226 -14.19 -17.02 -1.07
CA THR A 226 -14.84 -17.72 -2.19
C THR A 226 -14.35 -17.13 -3.50
N ILE A 227 -14.15 -17.96 -4.52
CA ILE A 227 -13.86 -17.47 -5.87
C ILE A 227 -14.73 -18.19 -6.92
N GLU A 228 -15.34 -17.38 -7.77
CA GLU A 228 -16.08 -17.81 -8.94
C GLU A 228 -15.27 -17.53 -10.19
N MET A 229 -15.22 -18.48 -11.12
CA MET A 229 -14.46 -18.36 -12.36
C MET A 229 -15.25 -18.87 -13.57
N ARG A 230 -15.03 -18.23 -14.71
CA ARG A 230 -15.56 -18.65 -16.01
C ARG A 230 -14.50 -18.47 -17.07
N TYR A 231 -14.08 -19.57 -17.69
CA TYR A 231 -13.22 -19.53 -18.86
C TYR A 231 -14.06 -19.37 -20.13
N ASP A 232 -13.68 -18.44 -21.00
CA ASP A 232 -14.25 -18.29 -22.33
C ASP A 232 -13.24 -18.79 -23.39
N PRO A 233 -13.50 -19.94 -24.04
CA PRO A 233 -12.63 -20.46 -25.08
C PRO A 233 -12.55 -19.61 -26.34
N GLY A 234 -13.59 -18.82 -26.64
CA GLY A 234 -13.64 -17.97 -27.84
C GLY A 234 -12.71 -16.77 -27.72
N GLU A 235 -12.65 -16.19 -26.52
CA GLU A 235 -11.84 -15.01 -26.23
C GLU A 235 -10.49 -15.33 -25.56
N GLY A 236 -10.36 -16.52 -24.99
CA GLY A 236 -9.12 -17.00 -24.37
C GLY A 236 -8.80 -16.37 -23.01
N TYR A 237 -9.81 -15.87 -22.28
CA TYR A 237 -9.63 -15.29 -20.93
C TYR A 237 -10.46 -16.00 -19.86
N VAL A 238 -10.07 -15.82 -18.59
CA VAL A 238 -10.86 -16.21 -17.42
C VAL A 238 -11.42 -14.96 -16.76
N GLN A 239 -12.73 -14.86 -16.66
CA GLN A 239 -13.40 -13.92 -15.76
C GLN A 239 -13.42 -14.52 -14.36
N PHE A 240 -13.08 -13.73 -13.35
CA PHE A 240 -13.12 -14.16 -11.96
C PHE A 240 -13.80 -13.14 -11.06
N ASN A 241 -14.43 -13.65 -10.01
CA ASN A 241 -15.04 -12.88 -8.94
C ASN A 241 -14.67 -13.52 -7.60
N ALA A 242 -13.78 -12.88 -6.86
CA ALA A 242 -13.30 -13.34 -5.56
C ALA A 242 -13.94 -12.52 -4.44
N THR A 243 -14.60 -13.19 -3.50
CA THR A 243 -15.28 -12.56 -2.37
C THR A 243 -14.58 -12.93 -1.06
N PHE A 244 -14.28 -11.92 -0.24
CA PHE A 244 -13.70 -12.02 1.10
C PHE A 244 -14.74 -11.51 2.09
N THR A 245 -15.25 -12.37 2.96
CA THR A 245 -16.32 -12.04 3.92
C THR A 245 -15.84 -12.20 5.36
N GLY A 246 -16.38 -11.40 6.29
CA GLY A 246 -16.16 -11.57 7.73
C GLY A 246 -15.22 -10.54 8.39
N ALA A 247 -14.55 -9.69 7.60
CA ALA A 247 -13.74 -8.59 8.13
C ALA A 247 -13.75 -7.38 7.18
N ASN A 248 -13.69 -6.19 7.77
CA ASN A 248 -13.43 -4.96 7.01
C ASN A 248 -11.95 -4.90 6.61
N ALA A 249 -11.67 -4.42 5.41
CA ALA A 249 -10.31 -4.05 5.02
C ALA A 249 -10.09 -2.56 5.14
N SER A 250 -8.87 -2.20 5.53
CA SER A 250 -8.29 -0.90 5.24
C SER A 250 -7.98 -0.76 3.75
N GLU A 251 -7.81 0.48 3.28
CA GLU A 251 -7.33 0.77 1.93
C GLU A 251 -6.00 0.07 1.62
N SER A 252 -5.09 0.01 2.60
CA SER A 252 -3.81 -0.71 2.48
C SER A 252 -3.98 -2.20 2.23
N THR A 253 -4.93 -2.83 2.93
CA THR A 253 -5.24 -4.25 2.76
C THR A 253 -5.82 -4.51 1.37
N LEU A 254 -6.68 -3.61 0.88
CA LEU A 254 -7.25 -3.68 -0.46
C LEU A 254 -6.18 -3.55 -1.54
N ASN A 255 -5.27 -2.59 -1.40
CA ASN A 255 -4.13 -2.39 -2.29
C ASN A 255 -3.22 -3.62 -2.34
N TYR A 256 -2.91 -4.22 -1.18
CA TYR A 256 -2.15 -5.47 -1.11
C TYR A 256 -2.87 -6.64 -1.75
N LEU A 257 -4.19 -6.75 -1.55
CA LEU A 257 -5.01 -7.79 -2.15
C LEU A 257 -4.95 -7.70 -3.69
N ILE A 258 -5.23 -6.54 -4.25
CA ILE A 258 -5.16 -6.29 -5.71
C ILE A 258 -3.76 -6.59 -6.24
N LYS A 259 -2.71 -6.13 -5.54
CA LYS A 259 -1.31 -6.42 -5.89
C LYS A 259 -1.03 -7.92 -5.91
N SER A 260 -1.58 -8.68 -4.97
CA SER A 260 -1.44 -10.13 -4.91
C SER A 260 -2.06 -10.81 -6.13
N PHE A 261 -3.28 -10.43 -6.53
CA PHE A 261 -3.93 -10.96 -7.74
C PHE A 261 -3.12 -10.66 -9.01
N ARG A 262 -2.66 -9.40 -9.17
CA ARG A 262 -1.82 -8.99 -10.30
C ARG A 262 -0.49 -9.74 -10.34
N GLY A 263 0.07 -10.07 -9.18
CA GLY A 263 1.31 -10.83 -9.08
C GLY A 263 1.21 -12.30 -9.45
N THR A 264 0.00 -12.89 -9.51
CA THR A 264 -0.18 -14.33 -9.73
C THR A 264 -1.00 -14.73 -10.95
N MET A 265 -2.00 -13.95 -11.37
CA MET A 265 -3.04 -14.39 -12.32
C MET A 265 -2.91 -13.82 -13.75
N ASP A 266 -1.81 -13.17 -14.13
CA ASP A 266 -1.68 -12.42 -15.41
C ASP A 266 -2.95 -11.60 -15.76
N VAL A 267 -3.24 -10.65 -14.88
CA VAL A 267 -4.49 -9.89 -14.86
C VAL A 267 -4.50 -8.83 -15.96
N ILE A 268 -5.52 -8.88 -16.83
CA ILE A 268 -5.81 -7.88 -17.88
C ILE A 268 -6.55 -6.68 -17.29
N SER A 269 -7.60 -6.94 -16.50
CA SER A 269 -8.39 -5.92 -15.82
C SER A 269 -8.79 -6.41 -14.43
N ILE A 270 -8.83 -5.50 -13.47
CA ILE A 270 -9.23 -5.82 -12.10
C ILE A 270 -9.82 -4.57 -11.45
N ASP A 271 -10.92 -4.79 -10.76
CA ASP A 271 -11.59 -3.80 -9.94
C ASP A 271 -11.95 -4.44 -8.60
N SER A 272 -12.26 -3.61 -7.62
CA SER A 272 -12.63 -4.07 -6.30
C SER A 272 -13.74 -3.21 -5.71
N LEU A 273 -14.64 -3.86 -4.99
CA LEU A 273 -15.81 -3.21 -4.44
C LEU A 273 -16.04 -3.72 -3.02
N GLN A 274 -16.19 -2.78 -2.09
CA GLN A 274 -16.51 -3.10 -0.70
C GLN A 274 -18.01 -2.92 -0.47
N LYS A 275 -18.69 -4.00 -0.06
CA LYS A 275 -20.12 -3.99 0.28
C LYS A 275 -20.35 -4.80 1.54
N ASN A 276 -21.05 -4.21 2.52
CA ASN A 276 -21.54 -4.89 3.72
C ASN A 276 -20.45 -5.71 4.46
N GLY A 277 -19.28 -5.12 4.66
CA GLY A 277 -18.15 -5.79 5.33
C GLY A 277 -17.55 -6.97 4.55
N SER A 278 -17.82 -7.02 3.25
CA SER A 278 -17.23 -7.96 2.29
C SER A 278 -16.49 -7.20 1.20
N ILE A 279 -15.39 -7.76 0.73
CA ILE A 279 -14.65 -7.25 -0.42
C ILE A 279 -14.88 -8.19 -1.58
N VAL A 280 -15.25 -7.62 -2.71
CA VAL A 280 -15.43 -8.33 -3.97
C VAL A 280 -14.36 -7.84 -4.91
N VAL A 281 -13.50 -8.74 -5.39
CA VAL A 281 -12.46 -8.47 -6.38
C VAL A 281 -12.89 -9.11 -7.68
N ILE A 282 -13.14 -8.29 -8.70
CA ILE A 282 -13.65 -8.73 -9.99
C ILE A 282 -12.58 -8.46 -11.03
N GLY A 283 -12.28 -9.43 -11.88
CA GLY A 283 -11.26 -9.22 -12.90
C GLY A 283 -11.30 -10.20 -14.05
N ILE A 284 -10.41 -9.94 -14.99
CA ILE A 284 -10.16 -10.75 -16.18
C ILE A 284 -8.68 -11.09 -16.20
N ALA A 285 -8.38 -12.38 -16.35
CA ALA A 285 -7.05 -12.94 -16.36
C ALA A 285 -6.78 -13.67 -17.69
N ARG A 286 -5.53 -13.65 -18.14
CA ARG A 286 -5.08 -14.47 -19.27
C ARG A 286 -4.48 -15.78 -18.74
N PRO A 287 -5.18 -16.92 -18.84
CA PRO A 287 -4.63 -18.20 -18.44
C PRO A 287 -3.62 -18.73 -19.46
N GLU A 288 -2.79 -19.67 -19.04
CA GLU A 288 -2.09 -20.55 -19.99
C GLU A 288 -3.08 -21.59 -20.52
N VAL A 289 -3.20 -21.72 -21.85
CA VAL A 289 -4.20 -22.59 -22.47
C VAL A 289 -3.55 -23.69 -23.27
N SER A 290 -3.99 -24.93 -23.05
CA SER A 290 -3.76 -26.03 -23.99
C SER A 290 -5.06 -26.41 -24.70
N TYR A 291 -4.95 -26.70 -25.99
CA TYR A 291 -6.08 -27.08 -26.83
C TYR A 291 -5.84 -28.46 -27.42
N ARG A 292 -6.87 -29.30 -27.38
CA ARG A 292 -6.88 -30.59 -28.06
C ARG A 292 -8.22 -30.82 -28.74
N GLU A 293 -8.14 -31.33 -29.95
CA GLU A 293 -9.31 -31.68 -30.74
C GLU A 293 -9.34 -33.19 -31.00
N THR A 294 -10.50 -33.81 -30.80
CA THR A 294 -10.77 -35.21 -31.16
C THR A 294 -11.72 -35.26 -32.36
N SER A 295 -12.10 -36.46 -32.79
CA SER A 295 -13.09 -36.60 -33.88
C SER A 295 -14.45 -35.97 -33.52
N ASN A 296 -14.81 -35.91 -32.23
CA ASN A 296 -16.14 -35.55 -31.78
C ASN A 296 -16.16 -34.34 -30.84
N GLU A 297 -15.03 -33.92 -30.29
CA GLU A 297 -14.98 -32.92 -29.23
C GLU A 297 -13.81 -31.95 -29.43
N LYS A 298 -14.00 -30.72 -28.93
CA LYS A 298 -12.96 -29.72 -28.73
C LYS A 298 -12.76 -29.54 -27.23
N ILE A 299 -11.52 -29.61 -26.77
CA ILE A 299 -11.17 -29.57 -25.35
C ILE A 299 -10.16 -28.45 -25.15
N TRP A 300 -10.48 -27.52 -24.26
CA TRP A 300 -9.59 -26.48 -23.79
C TRP A 300 -9.27 -26.70 -22.32
N GLN A 301 -8.01 -26.57 -21.95
CA GLN A 301 -7.57 -26.60 -20.56
C GLN A 301 -6.86 -25.29 -20.26
N ALA A 302 -7.49 -24.45 -19.46
CA ALA A 302 -6.96 -23.17 -18.98
C ALA A 302 -6.35 -23.36 -17.59
N VAL A 303 -5.09 -22.98 -17.42
CA VAL A 303 -4.32 -23.08 -16.19
C VAL A 303 -4.14 -21.68 -15.60
N LEU A 304 -4.49 -21.53 -14.32
CA LEU A 304 -4.48 -20.25 -13.63
C LEU A 304 -3.97 -20.41 -12.20
N LYS A 305 -3.00 -19.60 -11.78
CA LYS A 305 -2.45 -19.63 -10.42
C LYS A 305 -3.11 -18.59 -9.52
N LEU A 306 -3.80 -19.03 -8.48
CA LEU A 306 -4.48 -18.14 -7.54
C LEU A 306 -3.49 -17.47 -6.56
N PRO A 307 -3.82 -16.27 -6.05
CA PRO A 307 -2.98 -15.53 -5.09
C PRO A 307 -2.85 -16.20 -3.73
N GLY A 308 -3.68 -17.21 -3.46
CA GLY A 308 -3.69 -17.94 -2.20
C GLY A 308 -4.76 -19.01 -2.19
N ARG A 309 -4.95 -19.62 -1.02
CA ARG A 309 -5.98 -20.63 -0.82
C ARG A 309 -7.35 -19.98 -0.67
N PHE A 310 -8.33 -20.51 -1.39
CA PHE A 310 -9.74 -20.21 -1.22
C PHE A 310 -10.43 -21.35 -0.47
N ASP A 311 -11.43 -20.99 0.32
CA ASP A 311 -12.25 -21.94 1.05
C ASP A 311 -13.25 -22.62 0.09
N GLU A 312 -13.77 -21.86 -0.89
CA GLU A 312 -14.70 -22.34 -1.91
C GLU A 312 -14.29 -21.86 -3.31
N ILE A 313 -14.30 -22.79 -4.28
CA ILE A 313 -13.96 -22.54 -5.69
C ILE A 313 -15.12 -23.02 -6.57
N HIS A 314 -15.71 -22.11 -7.33
CA HIS A 314 -16.77 -22.39 -8.29
C HIS A 314 -16.31 -22.09 -9.70
N VAL A 315 -16.50 -23.05 -10.61
CA VAL A 315 -16.18 -22.90 -12.03
C VAL A 315 -17.44 -23.13 -12.85
N TYR A 316 -17.79 -22.13 -13.66
CA TYR A 316 -18.96 -22.16 -14.52
C TYR A 316 -18.56 -22.48 -15.97
N GLY A 317 -19.38 -23.28 -16.65
CA GLY A 317 -19.17 -23.64 -18.07
C GLY A 317 -18.10 -24.70 -18.32
N GLY A 318 -17.57 -25.34 -17.27
CA GLY A 318 -16.55 -26.39 -17.38
C GLY A 318 -16.42 -27.20 -16.10
N THR A 319 -15.42 -28.09 -16.07
CA THR A 319 -14.98 -28.79 -14.87
C THR A 319 -13.64 -28.22 -14.41
N TYR A 320 -13.26 -28.45 -13.16
CA TYR A 320 -11.97 -27.99 -12.67
C TYR A 320 -11.24 -29.04 -11.84
N GLN A 321 -9.92 -28.90 -11.81
CA GLN A 321 -9.04 -29.64 -10.91
C GLN A 321 -8.12 -28.65 -10.20
N LEU A 322 -7.87 -28.89 -8.92
CA LEU A 322 -6.92 -28.12 -8.13
C LEU A 322 -5.57 -28.84 -8.12
N ALA A 323 -4.59 -28.24 -8.76
CA ALA A 323 -3.19 -28.67 -8.74
C ALA A 323 -2.45 -28.03 -7.54
N PRO A 324 -1.22 -28.47 -7.23
CA PRO A 324 -0.39 -27.86 -6.20
C PRO A 324 -0.23 -26.33 -6.36
N ASP A 325 0.17 -25.66 -5.29
CA ASP A 325 0.44 -24.21 -5.26
C ASP A 325 -0.77 -23.33 -5.63
N ASN A 326 -1.98 -23.77 -5.29
CA ASN A 326 -3.25 -23.07 -5.56
C ASN A 326 -3.50 -22.84 -7.07
N THR A 327 -3.05 -23.78 -7.91
CA THR A 327 -3.27 -23.70 -9.36
C THR A 327 -4.58 -24.37 -9.74
N VAL A 328 -5.44 -23.66 -10.46
CA VAL A 328 -6.72 -24.17 -10.96
C VAL A 328 -6.60 -24.49 -12.45
N ILE A 329 -6.98 -25.71 -12.81
CA ILE A 329 -7.04 -26.17 -14.20
C ILE A 329 -8.51 -26.29 -14.60
N ILE A 330 -9.00 -25.37 -15.43
CA ILE A 330 -10.37 -25.34 -15.94
C ILE A 330 -10.40 -26.10 -17.27
N THR A 331 -11.22 -27.14 -17.36
CA THR A 331 -11.44 -27.90 -18.60
C THR A 331 -12.82 -27.61 -19.17
N VAL A 332 -12.87 -27.07 -20.38
CA VAL A 332 -14.09 -26.85 -21.16
C VAL A 332 -14.12 -27.83 -22.33
N THR A 333 -15.24 -28.51 -22.52
CA THR A 333 -15.42 -29.49 -23.60
C THR A 333 -16.65 -29.15 -24.42
N GLU A 334 -16.46 -28.96 -25.72
CA GLU A 334 -17.54 -28.69 -26.67
C GLU A 334 -17.70 -29.86 -27.64
N LYS A 335 -18.92 -30.37 -27.79
CA LYS A 335 -19.23 -31.42 -28.76
C LYS A 335 -19.37 -30.82 -30.16
N LYS A 336 -18.68 -31.41 -31.13
CA LYS A 336 -18.83 -31.05 -32.54
C LYS A 336 -20.22 -31.44 -33.02
N GLN A 337 -20.98 -30.48 -33.55
CA GLN A 337 -22.23 -30.79 -34.25
C GLN A 337 -21.91 -31.56 -35.52
N ASN A 338 -22.35 -32.81 -35.56
CA ASN A 338 -22.16 -33.67 -36.72
C ASN A 338 -23.28 -33.36 -37.74
N TYR A 339 -22.99 -32.51 -38.73
CA TYR A 339 -23.95 -32.15 -39.80
C TYR A 339 -24.09 -33.23 -40.89
N LEU A 340 -23.27 -34.29 -40.83
CA LEU A 340 -23.28 -35.43 -41.76
C LEU A 340 -24.69 -36.02 -42.03
N PRO A 341 -25.56 -36.34 -41.04
CA PRO A 341 -26.89 -36.86 -41.31
C PRO A 341 -27.79 -35.90 -42.11
N TYR A 342 -27.62 -34.58 -41.96
CA TYR A 342 -28.39 -33.58 -42.70
C TYR A 342 -27.92 -33.46 -44.16
N LEU A 343 -26.61 -33.56 -44.41
CA LEU A 343 -26.04 -33.61 -45.75
C LEU A 343 -26.49 -34.87 -46.52
N TRP A 344 -26.49 -36.03 -45.86
CA TRP A 344 -27.00 -37.27 -46.45
C TRP A 344 -28.51 -37.22 -46.71
N GLY A 345 -29.30 -36.64 -45.79
CA GLY A 345 -30.73 -36.44 -45.98
C GLY A 345 -31.06 -35.53 -47.18
N GLY A 346 -30.32 -34.43 -47.34
CA GLY A 346 -30.46 -33.53 -48.49
C GLY A 346 -30.06 -34.18 -49.81
N LEU A 347 -29.00 -34.99 -49.83
CA LEU A 347 -28.51 -35.67 -51.02
C LEU A 347 -29.46 -36.78 -51.50
N VAL A 348 -30.08 -37.51 -50.57
CA VAL A 348 -31.13 -38.51 -50.88
C VAL A 348 -32.38 -37.84 -51.45
N LEU A 349 -32.83 -36.72 -50.86
CA LEU A 349 -33.98 -35.96 -51.36
C LEU A 349 -33.74 -35.41 -52.77
N ALA A 350 -32.55 -34.89 -53.05
CA ALA A 350 -32.16 -34.42 -54.38
C ALA A 350 -32.15 -35.57 -55.41
N LEU A 351 -31.67 -36.76 -55.01
CA LEU A 351 -31.67 -37.95 -55.86
C LEU A 351 -33.10 -38.43 -56.18
N VAL A 352 -33.98 -38.47 -55.18
CA VAL A 352 -35.40 -38.82 -55.36
C VAL A 352 -36.11 -37.81 -56.26
N ALA A 353 -35.91 -36.51 -56.05
CA ALA A 353 -36.46 -35.46 -56.90
C ALA A 353 -35.96 -35.57 -58.35
N GLY A 354 -34.66 -35.84 -58.54
CA GLY A 354 -34.06 -36.10 -59.85
C GLY A 354 -34.68 -37.30 -60.58
N ILE A 355 -34.94 -38.40 -59.87
CA ILE A 355 -35.61 -39.60 -60.42
C ILE A 355 -37.06 -39.30 -60.83
N VAL A 356 -37.80 -38.52 -60.01
CA VAL A 356 -39.18 -38.14 -60.32
C VAL A 356 -39.25 -37.24 -61.56
N VAL A 357 -38.37 -36.24 -61.68
CA VAL A 357 -38.29 -35.37 -62.86
C VAL A 357 -37.86 -36.15 -64.11
N TYR A 358 -36.92 -37.09 -63.97
CA TYR A 358 -36.48 -37.93 -65.09
C TYR A 358 -37.59 -38.88 -65.57
N LYS A 359 -38.37 -39.49 -64.66
CA LYS A 359 -39.55 -40.29 -65.03
C LYS A 359 -40.65 -39.45 -65.68
N LYS A 360 -40.88 -38.22 -65.22
CA LYS A 360 -41.89 -37.31 -65.79
C LYS A 360 -41.54 -36.87 -67.22
N ARG A 361 -40.25 -36.71 -67.55
CA ARG A 361 -39.79 -36.41 -68.92
C ARG A 361 -39.89 -37.58 -69.90
N ARG A 362 -39.90 -38.84 -69.43
CA ARG A 362 -40.04 -40.01 -70.32
C ARG A 362 -41.49 -40.37 -70.65
N SER A 363 -42.47 -39.88 -69.89
CA SER A 363 -43.90 -40.16 -70.15
C SER A 363 -44.59 -39.12 -71.05
N SER A 364 -43.89 -38.07 -71.50
CA SER A 364 -44.46 -37.05 -72.39
C SER A 364 -43.65 -36.91 -73.69
N GLY A 365 -43.76 -37.92 -74.55
CA GLY A 365 -43.47 -37.81 -75.98
C GLY A 365 -44.73 -37.34 -76.73
N ARG A 366 -44.65 -36.12 -77.25
CA ARG A 366 -45.57 -35.23 -78.02
C ARG A 366 -46.32 -35.86 -79.24
N PRO A 367 -47.32 -35.21 -79.91
CA PRO A 367 -47.28 -33.79 -80.36
C PRO A 367 -48.60 -32.97 -80.56
N ALA A 368 -48.36 -31.70 -80.94
CA ALA A 368 -49.15 -30.79 -81.81
C ALA A 368 -50.12 -29.76 -81.21
N GLY A 369 -50.08 -28.54 -81.78
CA GLY A 369 -51.26 -27.66 -81.91
C GLY A 369 -51.07 -26.20 -81.47
N ASP A 370 -51.24 -25.28 -82.42
CA ASP A 370 -51.15 -23.81 -82.35
C ASP A 370 -52.24 -23.11 -81.51
N GLY A 371 -52.06 -21.80 -81.24
CA GLY A 371 -53.18 -20.90 -80.94
C GLY A 371 -52.85 -19.67 -80.07
N GLU A 372 -52.95 -18.50 -80.68
CA GLU A 372 -52.71 -17.13 -80.19
C GLU A 372 -53.58 -16.66 -79.00
N GLY A 373 -53.16 -15.56 -78.35
CA GLY A 373 -54.08 -14.74 -77.55
C GLY A 373 -53.46 -13.78 -76.52
N THR A 374 -52.79 -12.73 -77.01
CA THR A 374 -52.82 -11.32 -76.51
C THR A 374 -52.61 -10.98 -75.01
N SER A 375 -51.47 -10.30 -74.74
CA SER A 375 -51.23 -9.29 -73.68
C SER A 375 -51.97 -7.96 -74.00
N PRO A 376 -51.75 -6.77 -73.36
CA PRO A 376 -50.85 -6.37 -72.25
C PRO A 376 -51.52 -5.39 -71.24
N GLU A 377 -50.84 -4.99 -70.16
CA GLU A 377 -50.26 -3.65 -69.87
C GLU A 377 -50.46 -3.48 -68.35
N THR A 378 -49.72 -2.74 -67.52
CA THR A 378 -48.71 -1.65 -67.55
C THR A 378 -48.17 -1.63 -66.09
N GLY A 379 -47.00 -1.15 -65.69
CA GLY A 379 -46.08 -0.13 -66.18
C GLY A 379 -45.52 0.61 -64.94
N GLY A 380 -44.30 1.16 -65.00
CA GLY A 380 -43.88 2.25 -64.11
C GLY A 380 -42.46 2.20 -63.53
N GLU A 381 -41.51 2.81 -64.26
CA GLU A 381 -40.20 3.35 -63.83
C GLU A 381 -40.33 4.36 -62.66
N SER A 382 -39.30 4.71 -61.86
CA SER A 382 -38.10 5.50 -62.23
C SER A 382 -37.10 5.63 -61.06
N ALA A 383 -35.84 5.93 -61.39
CA ALA A 383 -34.64 6.15 -60.55
C ALA A 383 -34.59 7.58 -59.89
N PRO A 384 -33.42 8.18 -59.54
CA PRO A 384 -32.23 7.81 -58.73
C PRO A 384 -31.95 8.87 -57.59
N GLU A 385 -30.74 8.82 -57.04
CA GLU A 385 -29.94 9.90 -56.37
C GLU A 385 -29.66 9.85 -54.85
N GLU A 386 -28.47 10.41 -54.58
CA GLU A 386 -27.59 10.52 -53.40
C GLU A 386 -28.30 11.06 -52.12
N GLU A 387 -27.79 10.99 -50.89
CA GLU A 387 -26.50 11.50 -50.41
C GLU A 387 -26.36 11.22 -48.89
N SER A 388 -25.12 11.25 -48.39
CA SER A 388 -24.73 11.79 -47.07
C SER A 388 -25.24 11.14 -45.75
N GLY A 389 -24.28 10.49 -45.05
CA GLY A 389 -23.75 11.05 -43.79
C GLY A 389 -24.41 10.70 -42.44
N GLY A 390 -23.60 10.07 -41.56
CA GLY A 390 -23.55 10.34 -40.11
C GLY A 390 -24.46 9.51 -39.19
N GLU A 391 -23.91 8.53 -38.47
CA GLU A 391 -23.38 8.65 -37.09
C GLU A 391 -22.46 7.47 -36.76
#